data_AF-A0A428J6X2-F1
#
_entry.id   AF-A0A428J6X2-F1
#
_cell.length_a   1.000
_cell.length_b   1.000
_cell.length_c   1.000
_cell.angle_alpha   90.00
_cell.angle_beta   90.00
_cell.angle_gamma   90.00
#
_symmetry.space_group_name_H-M   'P 1'
#
loop_
_entity.id
_entity.type
_entity.pdbx_description
1 polymer ?
#
loop_
_entity_poly.entity_id
_entity_poly.type
_entity_poly.pdbx_seq_one_letter_code
_entity_poly.pdbx_strand_id
1 'polypeptide(L)'
;MSMTYIITFIVGGLLSLSCQILLDYVKWKPTNVMTIVVLFGILLEAVHLYEPIYQYSNGMLSVFLIHVGYTLMNGIEQQLLNQPFISMVGLFSLHIPQIMVALIIAFFTSVWFSPKG
;
A
#
# COMPACT_ATOMS: atom_id res chain seq x y z
N MET A 1 -4.21 -0.54 28.50
CA MET A 1 -3.95 -0.78 27.06
C MET A 1 -5.30 -0.74 26.36
N SER A 2 -5.57 0.31 25.58
CA SER A 2 -6.87 0.50 24.92
C SER A 2 -7.14 -0.62 23.92
N MET A 3 -8.36 -1.18 23.86
CA MET A 3 -8.80 -2.21 22.91
C MET A 3 -8.39 -1.93 21.45
N THR A 4 -8.29 -0.65 21.11
CA THR A 4 -7.76 -0.11 19.85
C THR A 4 -6.43 -0.74 19.43
N TYR A 5 -5.46 -0.86 20.36
CA TYR A 5 -4.13 -1.41 20.05
C TYR A 5 -4.19 -2.90 19.71
N ILE A 6 -5.07 -3.64 20.38
CA ILE A 6 -5.24 -5.08 20.15
C ILE A 6 -5.83 -5.31 18.76
N ILE A 7 -6.86 -4.55 18.38
CA ILE A 7 -7.49 -4.64 17.05
C ILE A 7 -6.48 -4.25 15.97
N THR A 8 -5.77 -3.14 16.13
CA THR A 8 -4.73 -2.68 15.20
C THR A 8 -3.62 -3.73 15.03
N PHE A 9 -3.17 -4.36 16.12
CA PHE A 9 -2.17 -5.43 16.07
C PHE A 9 -2.70 -6.67 15.34
N ILE A 10 -3.93 -7.11 15.62
CA ILE A 10 -4.52 -8.29 14.98
C ILE A 10 -4.73 -8.06 13.48
N VAL A 11 -5.26 -6.90 13.09
CA VAL A 11 -5.47 -6.58 11.66
C VAL A 11 -4.14 -6.51 10.92
N GLY A 12 -3.13 -5.84 11.48
CA GLY A 12 -1.80 -5.79 10.88
C GLY A 12 -1.11 -7.15 10.81
N GLY A 13 -1.23 -7.96 11.87
CA GLY A 13 -0.68 -9.31 11.96
C GLY A 13 -1.32 -10.26 10.96
N LEU A 14 -2.65 -10.27 10.85
CA LEU A 14 -3.38 -11.07 9.86
C LEU A 14 -3.00 -10.69 8.43
N LEU A 15 -2.86 -9.39 8.16
CA LEU A 15 -2.51 -8.92 6.83
C LEU A 15 -1.07 -9.31 6.45
N SER A 16 -0.12 -9.15 7.38
CA SER A 16 1.26 -9.60 7.19
C SER A 16 1.36 -11.11 6.98
N LEU A 17 0.65 -11.88 7.81
CA LEU A 17 0.61 -13.35 7.73
C LEU A 17 0.01 -13.82 6.40
N SER A 18 -1.03 -13.16 5.89
CA SER A 18 -1.61 -13.45 4.58
C SER A 18 -0.60 -13.27 3.44
N CYS A 19 0.19 -12.19 3.48
CA CYS A 19 1.26 -11.95 2.49
C CYS A 19 2.40 -12.97 2.61
N GLN A 20 2.79 -13.34 3.83
CA GLN A 20 3.82 -14.37 4.07
C GLN A 20 3.36 -15.73 3.51
N ILE A 21 2.12 -16.13 3.77
CA ILE A 21 1.53 -17.35 3.21
C ILE A 21 1.59 -17.34 1.68
N LEU A 22 1.26 -16.20 1.04
CA LEU A 22 1.34 -16.07 -0.41
C LEU A 22 2.77 -16.27 -0.94
N LEU A 23 3.77 -15.79 -0.23
CA LEU A 23 5.18 -15.95 -0.61
C LEU A 23 5.66 -17.39 -0.41
N ASP A 24 5.30 -18.01 0.72
CA ASP A 24 5.81 -19.33 1.11
C ASP A 24 5.15 -20.47 0.32
N TYR A 25 3.83 -20.42 0.12
CA TYR A 25 3.09 -21.52 -0.52
C TYR A 25 3.09 -21.45 -2.04
N VAL A 26 3.06 -20.24 -2.61
CA VAL A 26 2.89 -20.08 -4.06
C VAL A 26 4.25 -20.03 -4.78
N LYS A 27 5.37 -19.97 -4.04
CA LYS A 27 6.75 -19.82 -4.58
C LYS A 27 6.85 -18.73 -5.66
N TRP A 28 6.04 -17.69 -5.53
CA TRP A 28 6.03 -16.60 -6.48
C TRP A 28 7.18 -15.66 -6.22
N LYS A 29 7.69 -15.05 -7.30
CA LYS A 29 8.65 -13.95 -7.17
C LYS A 29 8.01 -12.85 -6.32
N PRO A 30 8.74 -12.23 -5.38
CA PRO A 30 8.21 -11.17 -4.52
C PRO A 30 7.48 -10.07 -5.31
N THR A 31 7.97 -9.75 -6.50
CA THR A 31 7.34 -8.81 -7.44
C THR A 31 5.89 -9.15 -7.76
N ASN A 32 5.56 -10.42 -8.01
CA ASN A 32 4.20 -10.83 -8.38
C ASN A 32 3.24 -10.69 -7.20
N VAL A 33 3.68 -11.06 -6.00
CA VAL A 33 2.88 -10.92 -4.78
C VAL A 33 2.59 -9.45 -4.52
N MET A 34 3.60 -8.58 -4.62
CA MET A 34 3.42 -7.14 -4.46
C MET A 34 2.40 -6.57 -5.45
N THR A 35 2.48 -6.95 -6.74
CA THR A 35 1.52 -6.48 -7.75
C THR A 35 0.09 -6.91 -7.43
N ILE A 36 -0.12 -8.17 -7.02
CA ILE A 36 -1.47 -8.67 -6.69
C ILE A 36 -2.03 -7.98 -5.46
N VAL A 37 -1.21 -7.72 -4.45
CA VAL A 37 -1.63 -6.99 -3.23
C VAL A 37 -2.06 -5.56 -3.58
N VAL A 38 -1.35 -4.88 -4.50
CA VAL A 38 -1.77 -3.56 -5.00
C VAL A 38 -3.07 -3.64 -5.79
N LEU A 39 -3.18 -4.59 -6.72
CA LEU A 39 -4.40 -4.82 -7.51
C LEU A 39 -5.60 -5.12 -6.61
N PHE A 40 -5.39 -5.89 -5.55
CA PHE A 40 -6.42 -6.19 -4.56
C PHE A 40 -6.88 -4.93 -3.82
N GLY A 41 -5.96 -4.01 -3.50
CA GLY A 41 -6.31 -2.69 -2.96
C GLY A 41 -7.17 -1.86 -3.91
N ILE A 42 -6.85 -1.87 -5.20
CA ILE A 42 -7.67 -1.19 -6.24
C ILE A 42 -9.07 -1.81 -6.31
N LEU A 43 -9.16 -3.14 -6.30
CA LEU A 43 -10.44 -3.86 -6.33
C LEU A 43 -11.30 -3.60 -5.08
N LEU A 44 -10.67 -3.60 -3.90
CA LEU A 44 -11.35 -3.26 -2.65
C LEU A 44 -11.93 -1.85 -2.67
N GLU A 45 -11.19 -0.90 -3.25
CA GLU A 45 -11.64 0.48 -3.35
C GLU A 45 -12.69 0.68 -4.44
N ALA A 46 -12.60 -0.03 -5.57
CA ALA A 46 -13.63 -0.01 -6.61
C ALA A 46 -15.01 -0.52 -6.11
N VAL A 47 -15.03 -1.29 -5.02
CA VAL A 47 -16.26 -1.75 -4.33
C VAL A 47 -16.56 -0.90 -3.08
N HIS A 48 -15.78 0.15 -2.81
CA HIS A 48 -15.83 1.01 -1.62
C HIS A 48 -15.76 0.26 -0.28
N LEU A 49 -15.10 -0.91 -0.28
CA LEU A 49 -14.96 -1.75 0.91
C LEU A 49 -13.68 -1.45 1.69
N TYR A 50 -12.74 -0.69 1.12
CA TYR A 50 -11.48 -0.35 1.80
C TYR A 50 -11.70 0.61 2.98
N GLU A 51 -12.47 1.68 2.78
CA GLU A 51 -12.76 2.70 3.80
C GLU A 51 -13.29 2.14 5.15
N PRO A 52 -14.30 1.24 5.19
CA PRO A 52 -14.78 0.67 6.46
C PRO A 52 -13.72 -0.22 7.14
N ILE A 53 -12.92 -0.95 6.37
CA ILE A 53 -11.82 -1.77 6.90
C ILE A 53 -10.72 -0.86 7.48
N TYR A 54 -10.42 0.23 6.80
CA TYR A 54 -9.45 1.23 7.24
C TYR A 54 -9.85 1.85 8.59
N GLN A 55 -11.11 2.28 8.73
CA GLN A 55 -11.63 2.83 9.99
C GLN A 55 -11.63 1.79 11.12
N TYR A 56 -12.04 0.55 10.83
CA TYR A 56 -12.03 -0.53 11.81
C TYR A 56 -10.61 -0.86 12.31
N SER A 57 -9.60 -0.70 11.45
CA SER A 57 -8.19 -0.91 11.80
C SER A 57 -7.53 0.24 12.57
N ASN A 58 -8.28 1.33 12.83
CA ASN A 58 -7.76 2.59 13.38
C ASN A 58 -6.62 3.17 12.52
N GLY A 59 -6.74 3.07 11.20
CA GLY A 59 -5.77 3.62 10.25
C GLY A 59 -4.50 2.79 10.02
N MET A 60 -4.38 1.61 10.66
CA MET A 60 -3.21 0.73 10.50
C MET A 60 -2.98 0.31 9.04
N LEU A 61 -4.05 0.16 8.26
CA LEU A 61 -3.94 -0.23 6.84
C LEU A 61 -3.09 0.75 6.01
N SER A 62 -2.94 2.01 6.42
CA SER A 62 -2.16 3.03 5.68
C SER A 62 -0.69 2.65 5.42
N VAL A 63 -0.10 1.85 6.30
CA VAL A 63 1.32 1.46 6.20
C VAL A 63 1.52 0.27 5.26
N PHE A 64 0.45 -0.44 4.91
CA PHE A 64 0.52 -1.64 4.09
C PHE A 64 0.39 -1.33 2.61
N LEU A 65 0.96 -2.21 1.78
CA LEU A 65 0.99 -2.05 0.32
C LEU A 65 -0.41 -1.98 -0.32
N ILE A 66 -1.44 -2.54 0.32
CA ILE A 66 -2.85 -2.45 -0.15
C ILE A 66 -3.31 -0.98 -0.19
N HIS A 67 -2.84 -0.13 0.73
CA HIS A 67 -3.17 1.28 0.76
C HIS A 67 -2.71 2.02 -0.50
N VAL A 68 -1.59 1.61 -1.10
CA VAL A 68 -1.10 2.18 -2.35
C VAL A 68 -2.14 1.99 -3.47
N GLY A 69 -2.81 0.83 -3.52
CA GLY A 69 -3.89 0.55 -4.47
C GLY A 69 -5.15 1.38 -4.22
N TYR A 70 -5.56 1.52 -2.96
CA TYR A 70 -6.65 2.41 -2.54
C TYR A 70 -6.40 3.86 -2.99
N THR A 71 -5.23 4.41 -2.65
CA THR A 71 -4.88 5.80 -2.94
C THR A 71 -4.75 6.05 -4.46
N LEU A 72 -4.34 5.04 -5.24
CA LEU A 72 -4.40 5.11 -6.70
C LEU A 72 -5.84 5.30 -7.19
N MET A 73 -6.75 4.42 -6.77
CA MET A 73 -8.14 4.44 -7.24
C MET A 73 -8.85 5.73 -6.82
N ASN A 74 -8.72 6.12 -5.55
CA ASN A 74 -9.28 7.39 -5.05
C ASN A 74 -8.68 8.60 -5.79
N GLY A 75 -7.37 8.57 -6.09
CA GLY A 75 -6.72 9.60 -6.93
C GLY A 75 -7.28 9.65 -8.36
N ILE A 76 -7.62 8.50 -8.97
CA ILE A 76 -8.26 8.42 -10.28
C ILE A 76 -9.62 9.10 -10.23
N GLU A 77 -10.45 8.75 -9.26
CA GLU A 77 -11.80 9.30 -9.12
C GLU A 77 -11.78 10.83 -8.96
N GLN A 78 -10.87 11.34 -8.12
CA GLN A 78 -10.70 12.77 -7.91
C GLN A 78 -10.19 13.51 -9.17
N GLN A 79 -9.28 12.89 -9.94
CA GLN A 79 -8.74 13.51 -11.15
C GLN A 79 -9.69 13.40 -12.34
N LEU A 80 -10.52 12.35 -12.41
CA LEU A 80 -11.56 12.20 -13.42
C LEU A 80 -12.56 13.37 -13.37
N LEU A 81 -12.90 13.83 -12.18
CA LEU A 81 -13.79 14.98 -11.97
C LEU A 81 -13.18 16.29 -12.47
N ASN A 82 -11.85 16.42 -12.44
CA ASN A 82 -11.16 17.68 -12.74
C ASN A 82 -10.60 17.75 -14.17
N GLN A 83 -9.96 16.68 -14.66
CA GLN A 83 -9.31 16.63 -15.99
C GLN A 83 -9.26 15.19 -16.56
N PRO A 84 -10.21 14.78 -17.44
CA PRO A 84 -10.29 13.40 -17.93
C PRO A 84 -9.08 12.97 -18.79
N PHE A 85 -8.45 13.90 -19.53
CA PHE A 85 -7.36 13.59 -20.47
C PHE A 85 -5.95 13.55 -19.85
N ILE A 86 -5.73 14.20 -18.70
CA ILE A 86 -4.41 14.30 -18.03
C ILE A 86 -4.29 13.36 -16.82
N SER A 87 -5.39 12.69 -16.49
CA SER A 87 -5.55 11.77 -15.35
C SER A 87 -4.37 10.81 -15.19
N MET A 88 -3.91 10.14 -16.24
CA MET A 88 -2.80 9.18 -16.11
C MET A 88 -1.48 9.78 -15.58
N VAL A 89 -1.14 11.01 -15.97
CA VAL A 89 0.10 11.68 -15.54
C VAL A 89 -0.03 12.24 -14.12
N GLY A 90 -1.21 12.74 -13.78
CA GLY A 90 -1.52 13.23 -12.42
C GLY A 90 -1.48 12.12 -11.37
N LEU A 91 -1.82 10.88 -11.74
CA LEU A 91 -1.76 9.72 -10.82
C LEU A 91 -0.34 9.40 -10.38
N PHE A 92 0.61 9.39 -11.32
CA PHE A 92 2.01 9.20 -10.98
C PHE A 92 2.50 10.31 -10.05
N SER A 93 2.02 11.54 -10.23
CA SER A 93 2.38 12.67 -9.37
C SER A 93 2.01 12.47 -7.89
N LEU A 94 0.94 11.72 -7.57
CA LEU A 94 0.55 11.42 -6.19
C LEU A 94 1.49 10.41 -5.51
N HIS A 95 2.07 9.46 -6.27
CA HIS A 95 2.91 8.39 -5.73
C HIS A 95 4.42 8.62 -5.87
N ILE A 96 4.85 9.43 -6.83
CA ILE A 96 6.27 9.83 -6.98
C ILE A 96 6.86 10.35 -5.66
N PRO A 97 6.19 11.19 -4.84
CA PRO A 97 6.74 11.64 -3.58
C PRO A 97 7.11 10.51 -2.62
N GLN A 98 6.29 9.45 -2.56
CA GLN A 98 6.52 8.31 -1.68
C GLN A 98 7.75 7.50 -2.14
N ILE A 99 7.87 7.27 -3.44
CA ILE A 99 9.03 6.58 -4.04
C ILE A 99 10.30 7.40 -3.84
N MET A 100 10.22 8.73 -4.01
CA MET A 100 11.36 9.63 -3.78
C MET A 100 11.82 9.63 -2.33
N VAL A 101 10.89 9.70 -1.37
CA VAL A 101 11.21 9.60 0.06
C VAL A 101 11.87 8.25 0.35
N ALA A 102 11.33 7.15 -0.17
CA ALA A 102 11.92 5.83 0.00
C ALA A 102 13.35 5.75 -0.59
N LEU A 103 13.57 6.32 -1.77
CA LEU A 103 14.88 6.33 -2.45
C LEU A 103 15.92 7.14 -1.67
N ILE A 104 15.53 8.32 -1.17
CA ILE A 104 16.40 9.18 -0.36
C ILE A 104 16.81 8.46 0.93
N ILE A 105 15.84 7.88 1.64
CA ILE A 105 16.11 7.12 2.87
C ILE A 105 17.03 5.94 2.56
N ALA A 106 16.73 5.16 1.54
CA ALA A 106 17.55 4.02 1.13
C ALA A 106 18.99 4.43 0.79
N PHE A 107 19.18 5.57 0.12
CA PHE A 107 20.51 6.12 -0.16
C PHE A 107 21.28 6.44 1.12
N PHE A 108 20.68 7.17 2.06
CA PHE A 108 21.33 7.49 3.34
C PHE A 108 21.61 6.25 4.18
N THR A 109 20.70 5.28 4.21
CA THR A 109 20.93 3.99 4.87
C THR A 109 22.09 3.23 4.23
N SER A 110 22.18 3.22 2.90
CA SER A 110 23.27 2.56 2.18
C SER A 110 24.63 3.18 2.48
N VAL A 111 24.71 4.51 2.58
CA VAL A 111 25.95 5.23 2.92
C VAL A 111 26.44 4.87 4.32
N TRP A 112 25.53 4.77 5.30
CA TRP A 112 25.92 4.53 6.69
C TRP A 112 26.22 3.05 6.99
N PHE A 113 25.46 2.13 6.38
CA PHE A 113 25.50 0.71 6.73
C PHE A 113 26.24 -0.17 5.72
N SER A 114 26.69 0.36 4.57
CA SER A 114 27.37 -0.40 3.52
C SER A 114 26.74 -1.79 3.30
N PRO A 115 25.45 -1.85 2.92
CA PRO A 115 24.73 -3.09 2.79
C PRO A 115 25.42 -3.98 1.74
N LYS A 116 25.75 -5.22 2.14
CA LYS A 116 26.19 -6.25 1.20
C LYS A 116 24.93 -6.76 0.50
N GLY A 117 24.78 -6.41 -0.78
CA GLY A 117 23.73 -6.92 -1.65
C GLY A 117 23.83 -8.43 -1.86
#